data_AF-A0A9Q3GZ79-F1
#
_entry.id   AF-A0A9Q3GZ79-F1
#
_cell.length_a   1.000
_cell.length_b   1.000
_cell.length_c   1.000
_cell.angle_alpha   90.00
_cell.angle_beta   90.00
_cell.angle_gamma   90.00
#
_symmetry.space_group_name_H-M   'P 1'
#
loop_
_entity.id
_entity.type
_entity.pdbx_description
1 polymer ?
#
loop_
_entity_poly.entity_id
_entity_poly.type
_entity_poly.pdbx_seq_one_letter_code
_entity_poly.pdbx_strand_id
1 'polypeptide(L)'
;MCDTGLSLQKISELTRIPKTSIHDIVTLFNDCGTVQNLPRPGRKPKLNEPNNQQLKWVTQIGRQESLNEITNLIMKEVSSQMVQRVLHKEGIFSIIAVVKAHLQPQHFDKQLAFAQAHVDLLLEEWKKVIWIDESSFELLKNPTPTRIWRTQGFYDTEQSSLIIMGPNACQTQGFIDNVYLIGLLPFYNHLQQQQQEPQCQVFMICEDNALVHTSLLSCQWKDSQGIVKFQWPSNYLDLNPIKNAWKKMKVIVHKQFHPKALPKL
;
A
#
# COMPACT_ATOMS: atom_id res chain seq x y z
N MET A 1 -42.71 -14.80 2.19
CA MET A 1 -43.46 -15.87 2.89
C MET A 1 -44.24 -15.28 4.06
N CYS A 2 -45.48 -14.89 3.79
CA CYS A 2 -46.56 -14.96 4.78
C CYS A 2 -47.52 -16.07 4.31
N ASP A 3 -46.95 -17.24 3.96
CA ASP A 3 -47.71 -18.33 3.33
C ASP A 3 -48.44 -19.20 4.37
N THR A 4 -48.45 -18.79 5.64
CA THR A 4 -49.14 -19.50 6.72
C THR A 4 -50.57 -19.01 6.95
N GLY A 5 -51.02 -17.92 6.32
CA GLY A 5 -52.39 -17.39 6.45
C GLY A 5 -52.79 -16.98 7.88
N LEU A 6 -51.85 -16.90 8.81
CA LEU A 6 -52.10 -16.59 10.21
C LEU A 6 -52.33 -15.09 10.39
N SER A 7 -53.37 -14.72 11.14
CA SER A 7 -53.63 -13.32 11.48
C SER A 7 -52.55 -12.78 12.44
N LEU A 8 -52.27 -11.46 12.37
CA LEU A 8 -51.30 -10.78 13.24
C LEU A 8 -51.57 -11.03 14.74
N GLN A 9 -52.84 -11.21 15.11
CA GLN A 9 -53.26 -11.51 16.47
C GLN A 9 -52.84 -12.92 16.90
N LYS A 10 -52.97 -13.90 16.01
CA LYS A 10 -52.52 -15.27 16.25
C LYS A 10 -51.00 -15.35 16.41
N ILE A 11 -50.27 -14.56 15.62
CA ILE A 11 -48.80 -14.45 15.71
C ILE A 11 -48.41 -13.80 17.05
N SER A 12 -49.13 -12.77 17.50
CA SER A 12 -48.93 -12.13 18.80
C SER A 12 -49.13 -13.09 19.98
N GLU A 13 -50.19 -13.89 19.95
CA GLU A 13 -50.47 -14.91 20.97
C GLU A 13 -49.37 -15.99 21.03
N LEU A 14 -48.88 -16.45 19.87
CA LEU A 14 -47.84 -17.47 19.77
C LEU A 14 -46.45 -16.96 20.16
N THR A 15 -46.10 -15.73 19.78
CA THR A 15 -44.75 -15.16 19.97
C THR A 15 -44.62 -14.33 21.23
N ARG A 16 -45.74 -13.97 21.88
CA ARG A 16 -45.81 -13.00 22.99
C ARG A 16 -45.22 -11.62 22.65
N ILE A 17 -45.14 -11.29 21.37
CA ILE A 17 -44.71 -9.97 20.88
C ILE A 17 -45.96 -9.11 20.66
N PRO A 18 -45.94 -7.82 21.01
CA PRO A 18 -47.07 -6.92 20.72
C PRO A 18 -47.44 -6.89 19.24
N LYS A 19 -48.74 -6.85 18.95
CA LYS A 19 -49.27 -6.80 17.58
C LYS A 19 -48.69 -5.65 16.75
N THR A 20 -48.39 -4.51 17.39
CA THR A 20 -47.76 -3.34 16.74
C THR A 20 -46.36 -3.65 16.25
N SER A 21 -45.52 -4.26 17.08
CA SER A 21 -44.16 -4.64 16.68
C SER A 21 -44.18 -5.70 15.57
N ILE A 22 -45.12 -6.65 15.60
CA ILE A 22 -45.28 -7.64 14.52
C ILE A 22 -45.70 -6.93 13.22
N HIS A 23 -46.63 -5.98 13.30
CA HIS A 23 -47.04 -5.18 12.15
C HIS A 23 -45.86 -4.37 11.58
N ASP A 24 -45.07 -3.72 12.43
CA ASP A 24 -43.90 -2.93 12.01
C ASP A 24 -42.83 -3.81 11.33
N ILE A 25 -42.59 -5.02 11.87
CA ILE A 25 -41.65 -5.99 11.27
C ILE A 25 -42.15 -6.50 9.93
N VAL A 26 -43.45 -6.83 9.81
CA VAL A 26 -44.05 -7.28 8.54
C VAL A 26 -44.03 -6.15 7.51
N THR A 27 -44.32 -4.92 7.92
CA THR A 27 -44.27 -3.74 7.04
C THR A 27 -42.83 -3.49 6.56
N LEU A 28 -41.86 -3.49 7.47
CA LEU A 28 -40.43 -3.36 7.14
C LEU A 28 -39.97 -4.46 6.18
N PHE A 29 -40.40 -5.70 6.40
CA PHE A 29 -40.05 -6.83 5.54
C PHE A 29 -40.70 -6.71 4.15
N ASN A 30 -41.94 -6.25 4.05
CA ASN A 30 -42.61 -6.03 2.77
C ASN A 30 -41.97 -4.89 1.98
N ASP A 31 -41.54 -3.81 2.65
CA ASP A 31 -40.96 -2.64 2.00
C ASP A 31 -39.48 -2.82 1.64
N CYS A 32 -38.70 -3.46 2.51
CA CYS A 32 -37.23 -3.54 2.40
C CYS A 32 -36.70 -4.96 2.15
N GLY A 33 -37.54 -6.00 2.24
CA GLY A 33 -37.13 -7.40 2.09
C GLY A 33 -36.24 -7.94 3.22
N THR A 34 -36.10 -7.19 4.32
CA THR A 34 -35.21 -7.52 5.44
C THR A 34 -35.86 -7.21 6.78
N VAL A 35 -35.55 -8.03 7.78
CA VAL A 35 -35.92 -7.83 9.20
C VAL A 35 -34.75 -7.26 10.03
N GLN A 36 -33.60 -7.00 9.41
CA GLN A 36 -32.45 -6.40 10.10
C GLN A 36 -32.65 -4.91 10.32
N ASN A 37 -32.07 -4.38 11.39
CA ASN A 37 -32.09 -2.96 11.69
C ASN A 37 -31.39 -2.16 10.59
N LEU A 38 -32.13 -1.26 9.93
CA LEU A 38 -31.55 -0.34 8.96
C LEU A 38 -30.65 0.71 9.64
N PRO A 39 -29.60 1.19 8.94
CA PRO A 39 -28.77 2.28 9.46
C PRO A 39 -29.64 3.50 9.75
N ARG A 40 -29.58 4.00 11.00
CA ARG A 40 -30.28 5.24 11.36
C ARG A 40 -29.57 6.44 10.72
N PRO A 41 -30.29 7.42 10.16
CA PRO A 41 -29.67 8.63 9.63
C PRO A 41 -28.93 9.36 10.76
N GLY A 42 -27.61 9.50 10.59
CA GLY A 42 -26.75 10.19 11.53
C GLY A 42 -26.83 11.72 11.39
N ARG A 43 -26.12 12.43 12.26
CA ARG A 43 -25.94 13.88 12.15
C ARG A 43 -25.33 14.23 10.79
N LYS A 44 -25.91 15.21 10.09
CA LYS A 44 -25.36 15.72 8.83
C LYS A 44 -23.90 16.20 9.03
N PRO A 45 -22.95 15.79 8.17
CA PRO A 45 -21.56 16.25 8.26
C PRO A 45 -21.46 17.77 8.11
N LYS A 46 -20.53 18.41 8.83
CA LYS A 46 -20.25 19.84 8.65
C LYS A 46 -19.49 20.14 7.34
N LEU A 47 -18.68 19.20 6.89
CA LEU A 47 -18.01 19.25 5.59
C LEU A 47 -18.88 18.52 4.57
N ASN A 48 -19.23 19.21 3.48
CA ASN A 48 -20.02 18.68 2.38
C ASN A 48 -19.10 18.17 1.25
N GLU A 49 -19.70 17.56 0.23
CA GLU A 49 -18.94 17.01 -0.89
C GLU A 49 -18.07 18.04 -1.62
N PRO A 50 -18.54 19.29 -1.89
CA PRO A 50 -17.67 20.35 -2.43
C PRO A 50 -16.43 20.63 -1.58
N ASN A 51 -16.58 20.74 -0.25
CA ASN A 51 -15.45 20.98 0.65
C ASN A 51 -14.48 19.79 0.66
N ASN A 52 -14.98 18.56 0.52
CA ASN A 52 -14.14 17.37 0.40
C ASN A 52 -13.33 17.38 -0.91
N GLN A 53 -13.93 17.78 -2.02
CA GLN A 53 -13.22 17.92 -3.30
C GLN A 53 -12.15 19.03 -3.24
N GLN A 54 -12.47 20.15 -2.60
CA GLN A 54 -11.51 21.22 -2.37
C GLN A 54 -10.34 20.76 -1.48
N LEU A 55 -10.62 19.98 -0.43
CA LEU A 55 -9.61 19.34 0.42
C LEU A 55 -8.66 18.45 -0.42
N LYS A 56 -9.21 17.62 -1.30
CA LYS A 56 -8.41 16.79 -2.22
C LYS A 56 -7.51 17.64 -3.11
N TRP A 57 -8.06 18.69 -3.70
CA TRP A 57 -7.31 19.56 -4.60
C TRP A 57 -6.17 20.29 -3.89
N VAL A 58 -6.44 20.93 -2.75
CA VAL A 58 -5.44 21.64 -1.95
C VAL A 58 -4.33 20.69 -1.50
N THR A 59 -4.68 19.50 -1.02
CA THR A 59 -3.67 18.51 -0.59
C THR A 59 -2.86 17.91 -1.75
N GLN A 60 -3.38 17.90 -2.98
CA GLN A 60 -2.65 17.43 -4.17
C GLN A 60 -1.67 18.46 -4.73
N ILE A 61 -2.01 19.74 -4.67
CA ILE A 61 -1.18 20.88 -5.11
C ILE A 61 -0.16 21.25 -4.02
N GLY A 62 -0.64 21.55 -2.82
CA GLY A 62 0.14 21.89 -1.64
C GLY A 62 0.43 20.64 -0.80
N ARG A 63 1.33 19.78 -1.27
CA ARG A 63 1.55 18.48 -0.61
C ARG A 63 2.19 18.60 0.77
N GLN A 64 2.88 19.70 1.09
CA GLN A 64 3.69 19.85 2.32
C GLN A 64 3.01 20.65 3.43
N GLU A 65 1.83 21.20 3.19
CA GLU A 65 1.16 22.06 4.16
C GLU A 65 0.78 21.30 5.44
N SER A 66 0.87 22.00 6.55
CA SER A 66 0.42 21.50 7.85
C SER A 66 -1.10 21.33 7.86
N LEU A 67 -1.59 20.43 8.71
CA LEU A 67 -3.04 20.23 8.86
C LEU A 67 -3.78 21.52 9.24
N ASN A 68 -3.13 22.41 10.00
CA ASN A 68 -3.70 23.69 10.41
C ASN A 68 -3.78 24.68 9.24
N GLU A 69 -2.75 24.74 8.38
CA GLU A 69 -2.79 25.55 7.16
C GLU A 69 -3.90 25.08 6.23
N ILE A 70 -4.00 23.77 5.98
CA ILE A 70 -5.08 23.18 5.16
C ILE A 70 -6.45 23.50 5.77
N THR A 71 -6.59 23.42 7.10
CA THR A 71 -7.84 23.77 7.79
C THR A 71 -8.18 25.25 7.61
N ASN A 72 -7.20 26.14 7.76
CA ASN A 72 -7.36 27.58 7.63
C ASN A 72 -7.68 28.03 6.20
N LEU A 73 -7.19 27.32 5.19
CA LEU A 73 -7.46 27.60 3.77
C LEU A 73 -8.92 27.33 3.38
N ILE A 74 -9.59 26.43 4.08
CA ILE A 74 -10.93 25.96 3.71
C ILE A 74 -11.97 26.55 4.65
N MET A 75 -11.85 26.30 5.95
CA MET A 75 -12.80 26.80 6.95
C MET A 75 -12.17 26.90 8.34
N LYS A 76 -11.99 28.13 8.84
CA LYS A 76 -11.49 28.41 10.20
C LYS A 76 -12.38 27.86 11.33
N GLU A 77 -13.65 27.59 11.06
CA GLU A 77 -14.64 27.12 12.04
C GLU A 77 -14.62 25.59 12.26
N VAL A 78 -13.82 24.87 11.50
CA VAL A 78 -13.73 23.41 11.55
C VAL A 78 -12.48 23.00 12.32
N SER A 79 -12.61 21.99 13.18
CA SER A 79 -11.46 21.41 13.87
C SER A 79 -10.54 20.69 12.88
N SER A 80 -9.22 20.85 13.06
CA SER A 80 -8.20 20.12 12.32
C SER A 80 -8.41 18.59 12.37
N GLN A 81 -8.93 18.05 13.48
CA GLN A 81 -9.27 16.63 13.60
C GLN A 81 -10.39 16.19 12.64
N MET A 82 -11.36 17.06 12.36
CA MET A 82 -12.43 16.78 11.41
C MET A 82 -11.88 16.72 10.00
N VAL A 83 -11.02 17.67 9.63
CA VAL A 83 -10.30 17.68 8.34
C VAL A 83 -9.48 16.41 8.18
N GLN A 84 -8.72 16.01 9.21
CA GLN A 84 -7.93 14.77 9.17
C GLN A 84 -8.80 13.53 8.95
N ARG A 85 -9.94 13.41 9.64
CA ARG A 85 -10.86 12.27 9.47
C ARG A 85 -11.41 12.20 8.05
N VAL A 86 -11.76 13.35 7.45
CA VAL A 86 -12.21 13.41 6.06
C VAL A 86 -11.08 12.98 5.13
N LEU A 87 -9.86 13.51 5.30
CA LEU A 87 -8.71 13.10 4.48
C LEU A 87 -8.44 11.60 4.58
N HIS A 88 -8.47 11.02 5.79
CA HIS A 88 -8.29 9.58 5.98
C HIS A 88 -9.42 8.75 5.35
N LYS A 89 -10.68 9.23 5.41
CA LYS A 89 -11.82 8.59 4.76
C LYS A 89 -11.64 8.56 3.24
N GLU A 90 -11.05 9.61 2.67
CA GLU A 90 -10.68 9.70 1.26
C GLU A 90 -9.35 8.99 0.93
N GLY A 91 -8.75 8.28 1.89
CA GLY A 91 -7.51 7.54 1.72
C GLY A 91 -6.25 8.40 1.64
N ILE A 92 -6.32 9.69 1.98
CA ILE A 92 -5.19 10.63 1.98
C ILE A 92 -4.60 10.71 3.38
N PHE A 93 -3.30 10.44 3.49
CA PHE A 93 -2.58 10.43 4.76
C PHE A 93 -1.38 11.38 4.70
N SER A 94 -1.03 11.94 5.85
CA SER A 94 0.25 12.62 6.03
C SER A 94 1.34 11.55 6.15
N ILE A 95 2.30 11.54 5.25
CA ILE A 95 3.33 10.52 5.10
C ILE A 95 4.70 11.20 4.93
N ILE A 96 5.80 10.58 5.36
CA ILE A 96 7.16 11.08 5.11
C ILE A 96 7.44 11.22 3.60
N ALA A 97 7.96 12.36 3.17
CA ALA A 97 8.37 12.62 1.80
C ALA A 97 9.60 11.79 1.45
N VAL A 98 9.59 11.20 0.25
CA VAL A 98 10.77 10.56 -0.32
C VAL A 98 11.60 11.66 -1.00
N VAL A 99 12.88 11.75 -0.64
CA VAL A 99 13.83 12.61 -1.35
C VAL A 99 14.02 12.02 -2.74
N LYS A 100 13.63 12.77 -3.76
CA LYS A 100 13.80 12.35 -5.15
C LYS A 100 15.16 12.78 -5.65
N ALA A 101 15.90 11.86 -6.27
CA ALA A 101 17.08 12.23 -7.03
C ALA A 101 16.69 13.18 -8.17
N HIS A 102 17.55 14.13 -8.50
CA HIS A 102 17.34 15.01 -9.64
C HIS A 102 17.41 14.20 -10.94
N LEU A 103 16.35 14.28 -11.75
CA LEU A 103 16.27 13.58 -13.03
C LEU A 103 16.65 14.52 -14.17
N GLN A 104 17.60 14.07 -14.99
CA GLN A 104 17.91 14.65 -16.29
C GLN A 104 16.78 14.40 -17.31
N PRO A 105 16.57 15.27 -18.31
CA PRO A 105 15.56 15.11 -19.36
C PRO A 105 15.54 13.72 -20.01
N GLN A 106 16.71 13.17 -20.33
CA GLN A 106 16.88 11.82 -20.89
C GLN A 106 16.27 10.69 -20.05
N HIS A 107 16.16 10.88 -18.73
CA HIS A 107 15.53 9.89 -17.86
C HIS A 107 14.02 9.97 -17.98
N PHE A 108 13.45 11.16 -18.16
CA PHE A 108 12.00 11.31 -18.36
C PHE A 108 11.53 10.59 -19.61
N ASP A 109 12.26 10.67 -20.72
CA ASP A 109 11.88 9.98 -21.96
C ASP A 109 11.86 8.45 -21.78
N LYS A 110 12.88 7.90 -21.11
CA LYS A 110 12.95 6.47 -20.80
C LYS A 110 11.83 6.02 -19.86
N GLN A 111 11.52 6.84 -18.85
CA GLN A 111 10.45 6.57 -17.90
C GLN A 111 9.07 6.64 -18.56
N LEU A 112 8.86 7.63 -19.43
CA LEU A 112 7.62 7.79 -20.18
C LEU A 112 7.41 6.63 -21.15
N ALA A 113 8.44 6.25 -21.91
CA ALA A 113 8.38 5.11 -22.82
C ALA A 113 8.08 3.80 -22.06
N PHE A 114 8.70 3.58 -20.91
CA PHE A 114 8.39 2.44 -20.05
C PHE A 114 6.93 2.46 -19.58
N ALA A 115 6.47 3.59 -19.03
CA ALA A 115 5.10 3.73 -18.53
C ALA A 115 4.07 3.51 -19.64
N GLN A 116 4.31 4.04 -20.84
CA GLN A 116 3.44 3.85 -22.00
C GLN A 116 3.41 2.38 -22.46
N ALA A 117 4.55 1.70 -22.47
CA ALA A 117 4.61 0.29 -22.86
C ALA A 117 3.92 -0.66 -21.86
N HIS A 118 3.77 -0.23 -20.61
CA HIS A 118 3.26 -1.05 -19.50
C HIS A 118 1.89 -0.56 -18.97
N VAL A 119 1.26 0.40 -19.63
CA VAL A 119 0.00 1.02 -19.17
C VAL A 119 -1.17 0.04 -19.20
N ASP A 120 -1.18 -0.86 -20.19
CA ASP A 120 -2.24 -1.84 -20.40
C ASP A 120 -1.95 -3.19 -19.70
N LEU A 121 -0.81 -3.32 -19.01
CA LEU A 121 -0.47 -4.55 -18.30
C LEU A 121 -1.46 -4.81 -17.16
N LEU A 122 -1.97 -6.04 -17.14
CA LEU A 122 -2.92 -6.48 -16.13
C LEU A 122 -2.23 -6.71 -14.78
N LEU A 123 -3.01 -6.62 -13.71
CA LEU A 123 -2.52 -6.89 -12.35
C LEU A 123 -1.89 -8.29 -12.23
N GLU A 124 -2.45 -9.28 -12.92
CA GLU A 124 -1.93 -10.65 -12.94
C GLU A 124 -0.56 -10.78 -13.62
N GLU A 125 -0.19 -9.83 -14.48
CA GLU A 125 1.16 -9.79 -15.08
C GLU A 125 2.14 -9.14 -14.11
N TRP A 126 1.72 -8.11 -13.39
CA TRP A 126 2.54 -7.47 -12.36
C TRP A 126 2.84 -8.39 -11.17
N LYS A 127 1.92 -9.30 -10.82
CA LYS A 127 2.15 -10.34 -9.80
C LYS A 127 3.28 -11.30 -10.14
N LYS A 128 3.68 -11.40 -11.42
CA LYS A 128 4.82 -12.21 -11.85
C LYS A 128 6.16 -11.51 -11.64
N VAL A 129 6.15 -10.22 -11.29
CA VAL A 129 7.36 -9.42 -11.08
C VAL A 129 7.76 -9.46 -9.60
N ILE A 130 8.91 -10.08 -9.33
CA ILE A 130 9.53 -10.12 -8.01
C ILE A 130 10.42 -8.89 -7.86
N TRP A 131 10.06 -8.00 -6.94
CA TRP A 131 10.78 -6.76 -6.70
C TRP A 131 11.90 -6.99 -5.67
N ILE A 132 13.12 -6.61 -6.02
CA ILE A 132 14.31 -6.74 -5.18
C ILE A 132 15.01 -5.38 -5.13
N ASP A 133 15.48 -4.98 -3.94
CA ASP A 133 16.14 -3.70 -3.72
C ASP A 133 16.83 -3.70 -2.36
N GLU A 134 17.93 -2.97 -2.25
CA GLU A 134 18.68 -2.80 -1.02
C GLU A 134 18.32 -1.48 -0.33
N SER A 135 18.25 -1.51 0.99
CA SER A 135 18.06 -0.30 1.79
C SER A 135 18.98 -0.28 3.00
N SER A 136 19.69 0.84 3.18
CA SER A 136 20.41 1.14 4.40
C SER A 136 19.46 1.63 5.51
N PHE A 137 19.78 1.25 6.75
CA PHE A 137 19.12 1.72 7.97
C PHE A 137 20.15 2.44 8.83
N GLU A 138 19.94 3.72 9.07
CA GLU A 138 20.80 4.51 9.95
C GLU A 138 20.18 4.55 11.34
N LEU A 139 20.85 3.95 12.32
CA LEU A 139 20.42 4.00 13.72
C LEU A 139 20.80 5.37 14.31
N LEU A 140 20.02 5.84 15.30
CA LEU A 140 20.31 7.03 16.13
C LEU A 140 20.29 8.41 15.46
N LYS A 141 20.13 8.51 14.13
CA LYS A 141 19.84 9.82 13.53
C LYS A 141 18.41 10.25 13.87
N ASN A 142 18.24 11.52 14.20
CA ASN A 142 16.96 12.20 14.25
C ASN A 142 16.73 12.93 12.92
N PRO A 143 16.35 12.26 11.82
CA PRO A 143 15.91 13.00 10.65
C PRO A 143 14.69 13.83 11.06
N THR A 144 14.60 15.05 10.55
CA THR A 144 13.35 15.83 10.54
C THR A 144 12.64 15.52 9.22
N PRO A 145 11.88 14.40 9.12
CA PRO A 145 11.29 14.02 7.86
C PRO A 145 10.27 15.07 7.45
N THR A 146 10.47 15.67 6.27
CA THR A 146 9.42 16.45 5.61
C THR A 146 8.22 15.54 5.42
N ARG A 147 7.03 15.99 5.83
CA ARG A 147 5.79 15.24 5.64
C ARG A 147 5.04 15.80 4.45
N ILE A 148 4.31 14.92 3.79
CA ILE A 148 3.46 15.25 2.66
C ILE A 148 2.15 14.49 2.70
N TRP A 149 1.09 15.08 2.17
CA TRP A 149 -0.22 14.43 2.01
C TRP A 149 -0.26 13.65 0.71
N ARG A 150 -0.51 12.34 0.79
CA ARG A 150 -0.64 11.44 -0.37
C ARG A 150 -1.56 10.27 -0.03
N THR A 151 -2.08 9.61 -1.07
CA THR A 151 -2.74 8.31 -0.92
C THR A 151 -1.75 7.25 -0.45
N GLN A 152 -2.23 6.29 0.35
CA GLN A 152 -1.39 5.20 0.83
C GLN A 152 -0.98 4.29 -0.34
N GLY A 153 0.32 4.03 -0.49
CA GLY A 153 0.82 3.07 -1.47
C GLY A 153 0.48 1.62 -1.10
N PHE A 154 0.38 0.78 -2.12
CA PHE A 154 0.15 -0.66 -1.98
C PHE A 154 1.49 -1.41 -1.85
N TYR A 155 1.46 -2.54 -1.15
CA TYR A 155 2.49 -3.56 -1.15
C TYR A 155 1.79 -4.92 -1.02
N ASP A 156 2.35 -5.94 -1.64
CA ASP A 156 1.78 -7.28 -1.64
C ASP A 156 1.96 -8.00 -0.29
N THR A 157 1.17 -9.04 -0.06
CA THR A 157 1.20 -9.86 1.16
C THR A 157 2.36 -10.86 1.17
N GLU A 158 2.86 -11.28 0.00
CA GLU A 158 3.96 -12.24 -0.10
C GLU A 158 5.31 -11.54 -0.05
N GLN A 159 6.16 -11.97 0.88
CA GLN A 159 7.45 -11.34 1.16
C GLN A 159 8.49 -12.42 1.44
N SER A 160 9.69 -12.23 0.91
CA SER A 160 10.83 -13.07 1.28
C SER A 160 11.26 -12.77 2.72
N SER A 161 12.05 -13.67 3.28
CA SER A 161 12.81 -13.38 4.50
C SER A 161 13.70 -12.15 4.29
N LEU A 162 13.77 -11.28 5.30
CA LEU A 162 14.68 -10.13 5.29
C LEU A 162 16.13 -10.62 5.32
N ILE A 163 16.94 -10.15 4.36
CA ILE A 163 18.37 -10.46 4.29
C ILE A 163 19.16 -9.29 4.85
N ILE A 164 20.05 -9.58 5.80
CA ILE A 164 21.05 -8.62 6.25
C ILE A 164 22.33 -8.88 5.44
N MET A 165 22.71 -7.90 4.63
CA MET A 165 23.91 -7.99 3.80
C MET A 165 25.17 -8.13 4.67
N GLY A 166 25.87 -9.26 4.51
CA GLY A 166 27.13 -9.54 5.18
C GLY A 166 28.33 -8.78 4.58
N PRO A 167 29.55 -8.98 5.11
CA PRO A 167 30.75 -8.37 4.57
C PRO A 167 30.93 -8.75 3.09
N ASN A 168 31.45 -7.82 2.29
CA ASN A 168 31.65 -7.95 0.84
C ASN A 168 30.36 -8.10 -0.01
N ALA A 169 29.16 -7.96 0.56
CA ALA A 169 27.91 -7.96 -0.23
C ALA A 169 27.84 -6.83 -1.26
N CYS A 170 28.62 -5.76 -1.11
CA CYS A 170 28.74 -4.71 -2.13
C CYS A 170 29.63 -5.11 -3.34
N GLN A 171 30.28 -6.27 -3.28
CA GLN A 171 31.03 -6.84 -4.41
C GLN A 171 30.16 -7.88 -5.11
N THR A 172 30.36 -8.06 -6.41
CA THR A 172 29.54 -8.96 -7.22
C THR A 172 29.43 -10.38 -6.65
N GLN A 173 30.56 -11.04 -6.37
CA GLN A 173 30.55 -12.40 -5.84
C GLN A 173 29.87 -12.46 -4.46
N GLY A 174 30.20 -11.52 -3.58
CA GLY A 174 29.58 -11.43 -2.27
C GLY A 174 28.07 -11.16 -2.36
N PHE A 175 27.60 -10.41 -3.35
CA PHE A 175 26.18 -10.19 -3.57
C PHE A 175 25.47 -11.47 -3.99
N ILE A 176 26.06 -12.22 -4.93
CA ILE A 176 25.53 -13.52 -5.35
C ILE A 176 25.43 -14.47 -4.14
N ASP A 177 26.50 -14.59 -3.35
CA ASP A 177 26.54 -15.55 -2.25
C ASP A 177 25.63 -15.15 -1.09
N ASN A 178 25.61 -13.86 -0.71
CA ASN A 178 24.89 -13.41 0.48
C ASN A 178 23.43 -13.04 0.22
N VAL A 179 23.09 -12.63 -1.01
CA VAL A 179 21.75 -12.12 -1.34
C VAL A 179 21.03 -13.09 -2.27
N TYR A 180 21.62 -13.40 -3.41
CA TYR A 180 20.94 -14.24 -4.39
C TYR A 180 20.80 -15.69 -3.94
N LEU A 181 21.88 -16.32 -3.48
CA LEU A 181 21.88 -17.72 -3.07
C LEU A 181 21.04 -17.94 -1.80
N ILE A 182 21.18 -17.05 -0.82
CA ILE A 182 20.57 -17.24 0.51
C ILE A 182 19.10 -16.85 0.53
N GLY A 183 18.70 -15.79 -0.18
CA GLY A 183 17.32 -15.30 -0.09
C GLY A 183 16.55 -15.35 -1.40
N LEU A 184 17.13 -14.89 -2.51
CA LEU A 184 16.40 -14.86 -3.79
C LEU A 184 16.07 -16.27 -4.28
N LEU A 185 17.06 -17.16 -4.37
CA LEU A 185 16.89 -18.48 -4.98
C LEU A 185 15.87 -19.35 -4.21
N PRO A 186 15.91 -19.45 -2.87
CA PRO A 186 14.89 -20.19 -2.13
C PRO A 186 13.49 -19.61 -2.30
N PHE A 187 13.37 -18.28 -2.30
CA PHE A 187 12.08 -17.60 -2.48
C PHE A 187 11.53 -17.81 -3.90
N TYR A 188 12.37 -17.68 -4.92
CA TYR A 188 12.02 -17.91 -6.31
C TYR A 188 11.54 -19.35 -6.53
N ASN A 189 12.27 -20.34 -6.01
CA ASN A 189 11.90 -21.75 -6.10
C ASN A 189 10.59 -22.04 -5.35
N HIS A 190 10.37 -21.39 -4.20
CA HIS A 190 9.11 -21.53 -3.46
C HIS A 190 7.91 -21.02 -4.26
N LEU A 191 8.03 -19.84 -4.89
CA LEU A 191 6.97 -19.28 -5.74
C LEU A 191 6.70 -20.17 -6.96
N GLN A 192 7.74 -20.72 -7.58
CA GLN A 192 7.57 -21.66 -8.69
C GLN A 192 6.84 -22.94 -8.26
N GLN A 193 7.11 -23.47 -7.06
CA GLN A 193 6.47 -24.68 -6.53
C GLN A 193 5.00 -24.48 -6.15
N GLN A 194 4.61 -23.27 -5.73
CA GLN A 194 3.22 -22.97 -5.38
C GLN A 194 2.29 -22.91 -6.60
N GLN A 195 2.82 -22.82 -7.82
CA GLN A 195 2.02 -22.77 -9.02
C GLN A 195 1.54 -24.16 -9.44
N GLN A 196 0.23 -24.31 -9.65
CA GLN A 196 -0.41 -25.58 -10.05
C GLN A 196 -0.26 -25.90 -11.55
N GLU A 197 0.14 -24.95 -12.38
CA GLU A 197 0.26 -25.09 -13.84
C GLU A 197 1.71 -24.81 -14.29
N PRO A 198 2.53 -25.84 -14.60
CA PRO A 198 3.96 -25.70 -14.91
C PRO A 198 4.28 -24.93 -16.22
N GLN A 199 3.27 -24.53 -16.99
CA GLN A 199 3.41 -24.33 -18.43
C GLN A 199 3.35 -22.87 -18.90
N CYS A 200 2.99 -21.90 -18.05
CA CYS A 200 2.60 -20.58 -18.58
C CYS A 200 3.04 -19.33 -17.79
N GLN A 201 3.79 -19.41 -16.69
CA GLN A 201 4.25 -18.19 -15.99
C GLN A 201 5.69 -18.30 -15.49
N VAL A 202 6.58 -17.56 -16.15
CA VAL A 202 7.94 -17.31 -15.67
C VAL A 202 7.91 -16.09 -14.78
N PHE A 203 8.33 -16.24 -13.52
CA PHE A 203 8.56 -15.09 -12.64
C PHE A 203 9.77 -14.29 -13.14
N MET A 204 9.67 -12.98 -13.10
CA MET A 204 10.75 -12.08 -13.51
C MET A 204 11.25 -11.30 -12.30
N ILE A 205 12.56 -11.13 -12.18
CA ILE A 205 13.14 -10.28 -11.14
C ILE A 205 13.23 -8.84 -11.63
N CYS A 206 12.79 -7.89 -10.81
CA CYS A 206 12.99 -6.47 -11.02
C CYS A 206 13.95 -5.94 -9.96
N GLU A 207 15.15 -5.59 -10.41
CA GLU A 207 16.25 -5.01 -9.63
C GLU A 207 16.76 -3.77 -10.37
N ASP A 208 17.47 -2.89 -9.66
CA ASP A 208 18.02 -1.71 -10.31
C ASP A 208 19.22 -2.05 -11.22
N ASN A 209 19.81 -1.01 -11.82
CA ASN A 209 20.94 -1.16 -12.74
C ASN A 209 22.30 -0.93 -12.06
N ALA A 210 22.42 -1.19 -10.75
CA ALA A 210 23.71 -1.13 -10.07
C ALA A 210 24.70 -2.14 -10.65
N LEU A 211 25.99 -1.87 -10.44
CA LEU A 211 27.09 -2.67 -11.00
C LEU A 211 27.03 -4.13 -10.56
N VAL A 212 26.63 -4.40 -9.32
CA VAL A 212 26.49 -5.77 -8.80
C VAL A 212 25.42 -6.55 -9.56
N HIS A 213 24.31 -5.94 -9.97
CA HIS A 213 23.23 -6.59 -10.71
C HIS A 213 23.52 -6.79 -12.20
N THR A 214 24.29 -5.86 -12.78
CA THR A 214 24.56 -5.78 -14.24
C THR A 214 25.90 -6.39 -14.65
N SER A 215 26.73 -6.76 -13.67
CA SER A 215 27.99 -7.44 -13.94
C SER A 215 27.81 -8.75 -14.71
N LEU A 216 28.84 -9.12 -15.49
CA LEU A 216 28.85 -10.37 -16.25
C LEU A 216 28.56 -11.59 -15.37
N LEU A 217 29.19 -11.65 -14.20
CA LEU A 217 29.05 -12.78 -13.28
C LEU A 217 27.61 -12.91 -12.74
N SER A 218 26.97 -11.80 -12.38
CA SER A 218 25.57 -11.83 -11.95
C SER A 218 24.62 -12.22 -13.07
N CYS A 219 24.86 -11.74 -14.30
CA CYS A 219 24.08 -12.16 -15.47
C CYS A 219 24.24 -13.67 -15.72
N GLN A 220 25.48 -14.18 -15.78
CA GLN A 220 25.75 -15.60 -15.94
C GLN A 220 25.14 -16.46 -14.84
N TRP A 221 25.20 -16.00 -13.58
CA TRP A 221 24.59 -16.71 -12.47
C TRP A 221 23.07 -16.77 -12.64
N LYS A 222 22.39 -15.66 -12.94
CA LYS A 222 20.94 -15.63 -13.18
C LYS A 222 20.53 -16.53 -14.34
N ASP A 223 21.27 -16.47 -15.45
CA ASP A 223 21.04 -17.32 -16.61
C ASP A 223 21.19 -18.81 -16.25
N SER A 224 22.18 -19.16 -15.42
CA SER A 224 22.38 -20.53 -14.94
C SER A 224 21.23 -21.06 -14.06
N GLN A 225 20.52 -20.15 -13.38
CA GLN A 225 19.34 -20.47 -12.56
C GLN A 225 18.02 -20.34 -13.32
N GLY A 226 18.05 -19.97 -14.62
CA GLY A 226 16.83 -19.73 -15.41
C GLY A 226 16.03 -18.51 -14.95
N ILE A 227 16.67 -17.54 -14.30
CA ILE A 227 16.02 -16.34 -13.77
C ILE A 227 15.98 -15.25 -14.85
N VAL A 228 14.79 -14.79 -15.18
CA VAL A 228 14.59 -13.72 -16.18
C VAL A 228 14.57 -12.36 -15.50
N LYS A 229 15.30 -11.38 -16.05
CA LYS A 229 15.28 -9.99 -15.58
C LYS A 229 14.17 -9.19 -16.28
N PHE A 230 13.33 -8.56 -15.47
CA PHE A 230 12.36 -7.56 -15.92
C PHE A 230 13.08 -6.27 -16.34
N GLN A 231 12.72 -5.72 -17.50
CA GLN A 231 13.34 -4.50 -18.00
C GLN A 231 12.90 -3.29 -17.16
N TRP A 232 13.83 -2.71 -16.41
CA TRP A 232 13.56 -1.55 -15.55
C TRP A 232 14.36 -0.32 -16.00
N PRO A 233 13.71 0.85 -16.17
CA PRO A 233 14.41 2.07 -16.56
C PRO A 233 15.33 2.56 -15.43
N SER A 234 16.53 3.02 -15.79
CA SER A 234 17.48 3.60 -14.83
C SER A 234 16.89 4.83 -14.12
N ASN A 235 17.25 5.01 -12.85
CA ASN A 235 16.81 6.13 -11.99
C ASN A 235 15.29 6.23 -11.79
N TYR A 236 14.57 5.10 -11.87
CA TYR A 236 13.12 5.05 -11.66
C TYR A 236 12.75 4.50 -10.28
N LEU A 237 13.26 5.12 -9.21
CA LEU A 237 13.03 4.69 -7.83
C LEU A 237 11.56 4.85 -7.38
N ASP A 238 10.81 5.78 -7.98
CA ASP A 238 9.48 6.18 -7.49
C ASP A 238 8.39 5.11 -7.72
N LEU A 239 8.58 4.18 -8.66
CA LEU A 239 7.60 3.12 -8.96
C LEU A 239 7.95 1.75 -8.38
N ASN A 240 9.08 1.59 -7.70
CA ASN A 240 9.42 0.31 -7.08
C ASN A 240 8.57 0.11 -5.80
N PRO A 241 7.61 -0.84 -5.78
CA PRO A 241 6.71 -1.05 -4.63
C PRO A 241 7.46 -1.39 -3.34
N ILE A 242 8.65 -2.01 -3.42
CA ILE A 242 9.43 -2.39 -2.23
C ILE A 242 9.87 -1.18 -1.42
N LYS A 243 9.99 0.02 -2.02
CA LYS A 243 10.30 1.25 -1.29
C LYS A 243 9.20 1.60 -0.28
N ASN A 244 7.95 1.19 -0.54
CA ASN A 244 6.86 1.33 0.43
C ASN A 244 7.08 0.41 1.65
N ALA A 245 7.56 -0.82 1.43
CA ALA A 245 7.92 -1.74 2.50
C ALA A 245 9.10 -1.21 3.33
N TRP A 246 10.18 -0.76 2.68
CA TRP A 246 11.33 -0.17 3.35
C TRP A 246 10.96 1.04 4.21
N LYS A 247 10.08 1.89 3.70
CA LYS A 247 9.58 3.04 4.44
C LYS A 247 8.86 2.64 5.72
N LYS A 248 7.98 1.62 5.66
CA LYS A 248 7.29 1.12 6.85
C LYS A 248 8.28 0.57 7.87
N MET A 249 9.25 -0.23 7.41
CA MET A 249 10.29 -0.79 8.28
C MET A 249 11.14 0.30 8.94
N LYS A 250 11.58 1.32 8.19
CA LYS A 250 12.34 2.45 8.75
C LYS A 250 11.57 3.17 9.85
N VAL A 251 10.26 3.39 9.66
CA VAL A 251 9.42 4.01 10.70
C VAL A 251 9.38 3.16 11.97
N ILE A 252 9.29 1.84 11.85
CA ILE A 252 9.27 0.92 13.01
C ILE A 252 10.64 0.95 13.71
N VAL A 253 11.72 0.77 12.96
CA VAL A 253 13.10 0.77 13.50
C VAL A 253 13.42 2.10 14.17
N HIS A 254 13.12 3.25 13.55
CA HIS A 254 13.38 4.55 14.16
C HIS A 254 12.56 4.80 15.43
N LYS A 255 11.34 4.25 15.54
CA LYS A 255 10.56 4.33 16.78
C LYS A 255 11.19 3.50 17.90
N GLN A 256 11.66 2.29 17.57
CA GLN A 256 12.24 1.37 18.53
C GLN A 256 13.62 1.82 19.03
N PHE A 257 14.47 2.32 18.12
CA PHE A 257 15.84 2.75 18.40
C PHE A 257 15.98 4.29 18.47
N HIS A 258 14.89 4.98 18.83
CA HIS A 258 14.93 6.41 19.02
C HIS A 258 15.92 6.77 20.14
N PRO A 259 16.75 7.82 20.03
CA PRO A 259 17.75 8.17 21.06
C PRO A 259 17.17 8.39 22.46
N LYS A 260 15.88 8.74 22.55
CA LYS A 260 15.13 8.89 23.82
C LYS A 260 14.58 7.58 24.40
N ALA A 261 14.55 6.51 23.61
CA ALA A 261 14.05 5.19 24.00
C ALA A 261 15.18 4.25 24.50
N LEU A 262 16.43 4.62 24.28
CA LEU A 262 17.58 3.89 24.82
C LEU A 262 17.80 4.26 26.29
N PRO A 263 18.20 3.31 27.15
CA PRO A 263 18.61 3.61 28.51
C PRO A 263 19.71 4.68 28.47
N LYS A 264 19.55 5.74 29.28
CA LYS A 264 20.65 6.67 29.50
C LYS A 264 21.76 5.87 30.20
N LEU A 265 22.92 5.76 29.56
CA LEU A 265 24.15 5.27 30.18
C LEU A 265 24.58 6.22 31.29
#